data_AF-A0A6C0IB40-F1
#
_entry.id   AF-A0A6C0IB40-F1
#
_cell.length_a   1.000
_cell.length_b   1.000
_cell.length_c   1.000
_cell.angle_alpha   90.00
_cell.angle_beta   90.00
_cell.angle_gamma   90.00
#
_symmetry.space_group_name_H-M   'P 1'
#
loop_
_entity.id
_entity.type
_entity.pdbx_description
1 polymer ?
#
loop_
_entity_poly.entity_id
_entity_poly.type
_entity_poly.pdbx_seq_one_letter_code
_entity_poly.pdbx_strand_id
1 'polypeptide(L)'
;MQNNTPENIDMSVFEASNKLKKKYIAQSWNKQEEEILQMWAEKASGWAWLHDKSQRYYRIQSNRFTYPSIILNTISGGIGFIKADSFKYLNYFIAVMNIIAAMLMSFQKFLKSTENAEQHGRFFSIFSSYTRRIALELTLNPEDRKECIEFCKLCKDEYDKAVAESPQIPDSVIAAFRKEFSHEKNKPEVANGLYHFNNYCKNPESYENIV
;
A
#
# COMPACT_ATOMS: atom_id res chain seq x y z
N MET A 1 46.02 30.21 26.63
CA MET A 1 45.14 29.57 27.64
C MET A 1 43.72 29.81 27.17
N GLN A 2 43.10 28.84 26.50
CA GLN A 2 41.70 28.97 26.08
C GLN A 2 40.83 28.99 27.34
N ASN A 3 40.08 30.07 27.54
CA ASN A 3 39.16 30.24 28.66
C ASN A 3 38.03 29.20 28.54
N ASN A 4 38.09 28.17 29.39
CA ASN A 4 37.02 27.18 29.52
C ASN A 4 35.91 27.75 30.40
N THR A 5 34.96 28.48 29.79
CA THR A 5 33.68 28.83 30.41
C THR A 5 32.80 27.57 30.51
N PRO A 6 31.94 27.45 31.54
CA PRO A 6 31.10 26.26 31.77
C PRO A 6 30.19 25.92 30.56
N GLU A 7 29.78 26.92 29.79
CA GLU A 7 28.99 26.78 28.55
C GLU A 7 29.78 26.11 27.41
N ASN A 8 31.10 26.31 27.34
CA ASN A 8 31.97 25.72 26.32
C ASN A 8 32.29 24.24 26.64
N ILE A 9 32.35 23.90 27.94
CA ILE A 9 32.50 22.52 28.40
C ILE A 9 31.24 21.71 28.07
N ASP A 10 30.06 22.25 28.36
CA ASP A 10 28.77 21.60 28.07
C ASP A 10 28.57 21.34 26.57
N MET A 11 28.92 22.31 25.73
CA MET A 11 28.86 22.17 24.26
C MET A 11 29.81 21.08 23.74
N SER A 12 31.03 21.00 24.26
CA SER A 12 32.00 19.96 23.87
C SER A 12 31.59 18.54 24.31
N VAL A 13 30.95 18.42 25.48
CA VAL A 13 30.43 17.14 26.00
C VAL A 13 29.23 16.69 25.17
N PHE A 14 28.34 17.61 24.80
CA PHE A 14 27.21 17.35 23.92
C PHE A 14 27.67 16.86 22.53
N GLU A 15 28.66 17.53 21.93
CA GLU A 15 29.23 17.12 20.63
C GLU A 15 29.87 15.73 20.69
N ALA A 16 30.65 15.44 21.75
CA ALA A 16 31.27 14.13 21.96
C ALA A 16 30.21 13.03 22.13
N SER A 17 29.16 13.29 22.91
CA SER A 17 28.03 12.38 23.10
C SER A 17 27.30 12.09 21.78
N ASN A 18 27.05 13.12 20.97
CA ASN A 18 26.39 12.97 19.68
C ASN A 18 27.23 12.15 18.68
N LYS A 19 28.55 12.35 18.67
CA LYS A 19 29.47 11.57 17.83
C LYS A 19 29.51 10.09 18.24
N LEU A 20 29.48 9.79 19.54
CA LEU A 20 29.40 8.42 20.04
C LEU A 20 28.07 7.77 19.65
N LYS A 21 26.96 8.50 19.76
CA LYS A 21 25.64 8.02 19.33
C LYS A 21 25.60 7.68 17.84
N LYS A 22 26.10 8.58 16.97
CA LYS A 22 26.20 8.33 15.52
C LYS A 22 27.00 7.08 15.19
N LYS A 23 28.13 6.88 15.88
CA LYS A 23 28.97 5.69 15.71
C LYS A 23 28.27 4.41 16.16
N TYR A 24 27.57 4.45 17.30
CA TYR A 24 26.77 3.31 17.77
C TYR A 24 25.67 2.94 16.77
N ILE A 25 24.95 3.94 16.25
CA ILE A 25 23.91 3.72 15.23
C ILE A 25 24.52 3.07 13.99
N ALA A 26 25.63 3.59 13.46
CA ALA A 26 26.28 3.00 12.30
C ALA A 26 26.71 1.54 12.52
N GLN A 27 27.14 1.19 13.74
CA GLN A 27 27.49 -0.19 14.13
C GLN A 27 26.28 -1.10 14.37
N SER A 28 25.08 -0.53 14.59
CA SER A 28 23.86 -1.30 14.80
C SER A 28 23.31 -1.95 13.53
N TRP A 29 23.76 -1.50 12.35
CA TRP A 29 23.28 -1.98 11.05
C TRP A 29 24.13 -3.13 10.53
N ASN A 30 23.49 -4.27 10.28
CA ASN A 30 24.09 -5.40 9.58
C ASN A 30 23.51 -5.56 8.17
N LYS A 31 24.32 -6.06 7.23
CA LYS A 31 23.88 -6.34 5.85
C LYS A 31 22.64 -7.25 5.80
N GLN A 32 22.54 -8.23 6.71
CA GLN A 32 21.39 -9.13 6.78
C GLN A 32 20.08 -8.39 7.13
N GLU A 33 20.14 -7.38 7.99
CA GLU A 33 18.97 -6.58 8.39
C GLU A 33 18.53 -5.67 7.25
N GLU A 34 19.49 -5.08 6.53
CA GLU A 34 19.24 -4.29 5.32
C GLU A 34 18.56 -5.16 4.23
N GLU A 35 19.03 -6.38 4.01
CA GLU A 35 18.43 -7.33 3.06
C GLU A 35 16.99 -7.70 3.45
N ILE A 36 16.71 -7.88 4.75
CA ILE A 36 15.35 -8.15 5.24
C ILE A 36 14.43 -6.95 4.98
N LEU A 37 14.88 -5.74 5.31
CA LEU A 37 14.12 -4.51 5.08
C LEU A 37 13.88 -4.27 3.58
N GLN A 38 14.89 -4.51 2.75
CA GLN A 38 14.76 -4.44 1.30
C GLN A 38 13.70 -5.44 0.79
N MET A 39 13.75 -6.69 1.24
CA MET A 39 12.74 -7.70 0.89
C MET A 39 11.34 -7.25 1.29
N TRP A 40 11.16 -6.67 2.48
CA TRP A 40 9.86 -6.15 2.92
C TRP A 40 9.40 -4.97 2.07
N ALA A 41 10.29 -4.06 1.70
CA ALA A 41 9.98 -2.95 0.81
C ALA A 41 9.55 -3.43 -0.59
N GLU A 42 10.22 -4.42 -1.16
CA GLU A 42 9.87 -4.99 -2.47
C GLU A 42 8.51 -5.71 -2.41
N LYS A 43 8.26 -6.51 -1.37
CA LYS A 43 6.95 -7.13 -1.13
C LYS A 43 5.84 -6.08 -0.95
N ALA A 44 6.10 -5.02 -0.20
CA ALA A 44 5.15 -3.93 -0.01
C ALA A 44 4.88 -3.15 -1.30
N SER A 45 5.89 -2.96 -2.15
CA SER A 45 5.74 -2.38 -3.49
C SER A 45 4.80 -3.22 -4.36
N GLY A 46 4.96 -4.55 -4.32
CA GLY A 46 4.04 -5.47 -5.00
C GLY A 46 2.60 -5.35 -4.48
N TRP A 47 2.41 -5.24 -3.16
CA TRP A 47 1.09 -4.97 -2.57
C TRP A 47 0.52 -3.65 -3.07
N ALA A 48 1.31 -2.58 -3.10
CA ALA A 48 0.88 -1.29 -3.62
C ALA A 48 0.38 -1.42 -5.07
N TRP A 49 1.10 -2.13 -5.93
CA TRP A 49 0.66 -2.37 -7.31
C TRP A 49 -0.68 -3.10 -7.38
N LEU A 50 -0.86 -4.16 -6.58
CA LEU A 50 -2.11 -4.93 -6.52
C LEU A 50 -3.29 -4.04 -6.10
N HIS A 51 -3.09 -3.19 -5.09
CA HIS A 51 -4.10 -2.25 -4.64
C HIS A 51 -4.41 -1.16 -5.67
N ASP A 52 -3.40 -0.61 -6.38
CA ASP A 52 -3.65 0.37 -7.46
C ASP A 52 -4.49 -0.21 -8.60
N LYS A 53 -4.22 -1.45 -9.00
CA LYS A 53 -5.02 -2.11 -10.04
C LYS A 53 -6.41 -2.48 -9.57
N SER A 54 -6.54 -2.91 -8.30
CA SER A 54 -7.83 -3.24 -7.70
C SER A 54 -8.74 -2.01 -7.55
N GLN A 55 -8.20 -0.86 -7.12
CA GLN A 55 -9.00 0.37 -7.06
C GLN A 55 -9.53 0.77 -8.44
N ARG A 56 -8.72 0.62 -9.50
CA ARG A 56 -9.13 0.94 -10.87
C ARG A 56 -10.22 -0.02 -11.35
N TYR A 57 -10.06 -1.30 -11.07
CA TYR A 57 -11.06 -2.33 -11.39
C TYR A 57 -12.42 -1.99 -10.78
N TYR A 58 -12.46 -1.70 -9.47
CA TYR A 58 -13.71 -1.37 -8.79
C TYR A 58 -14.31 -0.01 -9.22
N ARG A 59 -13.47 0.99 -9.54
CA ARG A 59 -13.95 2.26 -10.14
C ARG A 59 -14.63 2.02 -11.49
N ILE A 60 -14.01 1.23 -12.36
CA ILE A 60 -14.59 0.91 -13.67
C ILE A 60 -15.90 0.13 -13.50
N GLN A 61 -15.94 -0.84 -12.58
CA GLN A 61 -17.15 -1.60 -12.27
C GLN A 61 -18.28 -0.68 -11.79
N SER A 62 -17.99 0.25 -10.88
CA SER A 62 -18.97 1.25 -10.39
C SER A 62 -19.48 2.12 -11.54
N ASN A 63 -18.57 2.66 -12.34
CA ASN A 63 -18.89 3.52 -13.48
C ASN A 63 -19.74 2.83 -14.54
N ARG A 64 -19.55 1.51 -14.74
CA ARG A 64 -20.34 0.71 -15.69
C ARG A 64 -21.82 0.64 -15.34
N PHE A 65 -22.19 0.77 -14.07
CA PHE A 65 -23.60 0.84 -13.64
C PHE A 65 -24.10 2.28 -13.56
N THR A 66 -23.25 3.20 -13.11
CA THR A 66 -23.61 4.61 -12.93
C THR A 66 -23.88 5.31 -14.26
N TYR A 67 -23.02 5.13 -15.29
CA TYR A 67 -23.20 5.86 -16.56
C TYR A 67 -24.50 5.50 -17.28
N PRO A 68 -24.88 4.22 -17.45
CA PRO A 68 -26.18 3.89 -18.04
C PRO A 68 -27.36 4.40 -17.20
N SER A 69 -27.27 4.31 -15.86
CA SER A 69 -28.33 4.84 -15.00
C SER A 69 -28.53 6.36 -15.15
N ILE A 70 -27.45 7.13 -15.32
CA ILE A 70 -27.55 8.58 -15.57
C ILE A 70 -28.26 8.84 -16.90
N ILE A 71 -27.85 8.15 -17.96
CA ILE A 71 -28.46 8.31 -19.29
C ILE A 71 -29.96 7.99 -19.26
N LEU A 72 -30.35 6.89 -18.61
CA LEU A 72 -31.75 6.51 -18.45
C LEU A 72 -32.56 7.56 -17.70
N ASN A 73 -32.00 8.12 -16.61
CA ASN A 73 -32.66 9.17 -15.83
C ASN A 73 -32.80 10.48 -16.62
N THR A 74 -31.77 10.87 -17.39
CA THR A 74 -31.82 12.09 -18.20
C THR A 74 -32.85 11.97 -19.33
N ILE A 75 -32.91 10.83 -20.02
CA ILE A 75 -33.92 10.58 -21.07
C ILE A 75 -35.33 10.57 -20.46
N SER A 76 -35.51 9.83 -19.37
CA SER A 76 -36.79 9.75 -18.63
C SER A 76 -37.27 11.13 -18.18
N GLY A 77 -36.38 11.95 -17.60
CA GLY A 77 -36.67 13.32 -17.19
C GLY A 77 -37.04 14.24 -18.36
N GLY A 78 -36.29 14.17 -19.47
CA GLY A 78 -36.57 14.97 -20.67
C GLY A 78 -37.92 14.67 -21.31
N ILE A 79 -38.29 13.39 -21.39
CA ILE A 79 -39.59 12.96 -21.91
C ILE A 79 -40.72 13.39 -20.96
N GLY A 80 -40.51 13.33 -19.64
CA GLY A 80 -41.49 13.72 -18.63
C GLY A 80 -42.00 15.18 -18.73
N PHE A 81 -41.25 16.07 -19.38
CA PHE A 81 -41.67 17.45 -19.62
C PHE A 81 -42.64 17.62 -20.80
N ILE A 82 -42.73 16.62 -21.69
CA ILE A 82 -43.67 16.64 -22.82
C ILE A 82 -45.04 16.27 -22.27
N LYS A 83 -46.04 17.16 -22.39
CA LYS A 83 -47.41 16.94 -21.88
C LYS A 83 -47.94 15.57 -22.35
N ALA A 84 -47.99 14.63 -21.42
CA ALA A 84 -48.20 13.22 -21.70
C ALA A 84 -49.67 12.79 -21.88
N ASP A 85 -50.62 13.74 -21.77
CA ASP A 85 -52.06 13.45 -21.94
C ASP A 85 -52.39 12.86 -23.33
N SER A 86 -51.56 13.14 -24.34
CA SER A 86 -51.75 12.62 -25.69
C SER A 86 -51.14 11.24 -25.95
N PHE A 87 -50.24 10.74 -25.08
CA PHE A 87 -49.45 9.53 -25.36
C PHE A 87 -49.32 8.61 -24.13
N LYS A 88 -50.36 7.82 -23.83
CA LYS A 88 -50.38 6.85 -22.72
C LYS A 88 -49.19 5.88 -22.72
N TYR A 89 -48.72 5.45 -23.90
CA TYR A 89 -47.56 4.55 -24.04
C TYR A 89 -46.25 5.18 -23.55
N LEU A 90 -46.12 6.50 -23.63
CA LEU A 90 -44.92 7.23 -23.21
C LEU A 90 -44.76 7.20 -21.69
N ASN A 91 -45.86 7.31 -20.95
CA ASN A 91 -45.86 7.21 -19.49
C ASN A 91 -45.42 5.83 -18.98
N TYR A 92 -45.86 4.75 -19.63
CA TYR A 92 -45.40 3.41 -19.30
C TYR A 92 -43.89 3.23 -19.58
N PHE A 93 -43.40 3.80 -20.68
CA PHE A 93 -41.98 3.76 -21.02
C PHE A 93 -41.11 4.48 -19.96
N ILE A 94 -41.51 5.68 -19.54
CA ILE A 94 -40.83 6.45 -18.47
C ILE A 94 -40.77 5.64 -17.17
N ALA A 95 -41.89 5.00 -16.78
CA ALA A 95 -41.95 4.20 -15.57
C ALA A 95 -40.96 3.02 -15.61
N VAL A 96 -40.87 2.32 -16.74
CA VAL A 96 -39.92 1.21 -16.91
C VAL A 96 -38.47 1.69 -16.86
N MET A 97 -38.14 2.80 -17.53
CA MET A 97 -36.77 3.37 -17.52
C MET A 97 -36.32 3.72 -16.09
N ASN A 98 -37.20 4.32 -15.29
CA ASN A 98 -36.90 4.66 -13.90
C ASN A 98 -36.66 3.41 -13.03
N ILE A 99 -37.44 2.34 -13.24
CA ILE A 99 -37.25 1.08 -12.51
C ILE A 99 -35.89 0.45 -12.87
N ILE A 100 -35.52 0.44 -14.16
CA ILE A 100 -34.23 -0.11 -14.61
C ILE A 100 -33.07 0.73 -14.05
N ALA A 101 -33.17 2.06 -14.10
CA ALA A 101 -32.16 2.95 -13.53
C ALA A 101 -31.98 2.72 -12.03
N ALA A 102 -33.08 2.63 -11.28
CA ALA A 102 -33.05 2.33 -9.85
C ALA A 102 -32.44 0.95 -9.56
N MET A 103 -32.76 -0.07 -10.37
CA MET A 103 -32.21 -1.42 -10.24
C MET A 103 -30.69 -1.45 -10.48
N LEU A 104 -30.18 -0.75 -11.50
CA LEU A 104 -28.75 -0.61 -11.76
C LEU A 104 -28.01 0.04 -10.58
N MET A 105 -28.59 1.11 -10.01
CA MET A 105 -28.03 1.77 -8.82
C MET A 105 -28.06 0.86 -7.58
N SER A 106 -29.12 0.06 -7.41
CA SER A 106 -29.20 -0.92 -6.33
C SER A 106 -28.12 -2.01 -6.45
N PHE A 107 -27.84 -2.52 -7.66
CA PHE A 107 -26.73 -3.45 -7.88
C PHE A 107 -25.36 -2.83 -7.61
N GLN A 108 -25.15 -1.58 -8.04
CA GLN A 108 -23.92 -0.84 -7.77
C GLN A 108 -23.65 -0.72 -6.26
N LYS A 109 -24.69 -0.39 -5.47
CA LYS A 109 -24.61 -0.31 -4.00
C LYS A 109 -24.40 -1.67 -3.36
N PHE A 110 -25.09 -2.71 -3.83
CA PHE A 110 -24.95 -4.07 -3.32
C PHE A 110 -23.51 -4.60 -3.49
N LEU A 111 -22.90 -4.35 -4.65
CA LEU A 111 -21.51 -4.74 -4.93
C LEU A 111 -20.47 -3.89 -4.19
N LYS A 112 -20.89 -2.83 -3.48
CA LYS A 112 -20.02 -1.90 -2.75
C LYS A 112 -18.82 -1.41 -3.57
N SER A 113 -19.01 -1.24 -4.89
CA SER A 113 -17.88 -1.03 -5.81
C SER A 113 -17.14 0.28 -5.52
N THR A 114 -17.84 1.34 -5.13
CA THR A 114 -17.20 2.60 -4.73
C THR A 114 -16.44 2.47 -3.41
N GLU A 115 -17.04 1.85 -2.40
CA GLU A 115 -16.40 1.64 -1.08
C GLU A 115 -15.13 0.78 -1.22
N ASN A 116 -15.21 -0.34 -1.95
CA ASN A 116 -14.07 -1.20 -2.22
C ASN A 116 -12.96 -0.46 -2.96
N ALA A 117 -13.31 0.38 -3.95
CA ALA A 117 -12.32 1.19 -4.66
C ALA A 117 -11.56 2.16 -3.73
N GLU A 118 -12.28 2.81 -2.82
CA GLU A 118 -11.69 3.72 -1.82
C GLU A 118 -10.82 2.97 -0.81
N GLN A 119 -11.28 1.81 -0.34
CA GLN A 119 -10.51 0.94 0.55
C GLN A 119 -9.18 0.51 -0.11
N HIS A 120 -9.21 -0.01 -1.34
CA HIS A 120 -7.96 -0.34 -2.04
C HIS A 120 -7.09 0.90 -2.27
N GLY A 121 -7.65 2.08 -2.54
CA GLY A 121 -6.88 3.33 -2.66
C GLY A 121 -6.18 3.75 -1.37
N ARG A 122 -6.82 3.53 -0.21
CA ARG A 122 -6.20 3.74 1.11
C ARG A 122 -5.00 2.80 1.31
N PHE A 123 -5.17 1.51 1.04
CA PHE A 123 -4.08 0.53 1.19
C PHE A 123 -2.94 0.77 0.20
N PHE A 124 -3.24 1.19 -1.03
CA PHE A 124 -2.22 1.64 -1.98
C PHE A 124 -1.34 2.74 -1.36
N SER A 125 -1.95 3.72 -0.71
CA SER A 125 -1.22 4.84 -0.07
C SER A 125 -0.37 4.37 1.10
N ILE A 126 -0.90 3.46 1.93
CA ILE A 126 -0.19 2.85 3.06
C ILE A 126 1.06 2.12 2.56
N PHE A 127 0.91 1.14 1.67
CA PHE A 127 2.03 0.34 1.15
C PHE A 127 3.05 1.18 0.35
N SER A 128 2.59 2.18 -0.41
CA SER A 128 3.48 3.11 -1.11
C SER A 128 4.28 3.99 -0.15
N SER A 129 3.66 4.46 0.93
CA SER A 129 4.37 5.25 1.96
C SER A 129 5.37 4.39 2.74
N TYR A 130 5.01 3.15 3.06
CA TYR A 130 5.87 2.16 3.72
C TYR A 130 7.14 1.87 2.88
N THR A 131 6.95 1.56 1.59
CA THR A 131 8.05 1.26 0.67
C THR A 131 9.02 2.44 0.57
N ARG A 132 8.50 3.67 0.41
CA ARG A 132 9.33 4.88 0.36
C ARG A 132 10.07 5.14 1.67
N ARG A 133 9.44 4.88 2.82
CA ARG A 133 10.07 5.07 4.13
C ARG A 133 11.30 4.18 4.29
N ILE A 134 11.18 2.90 3.95
CA ILE A 134 12.32 1.96 4.00
C ILE A 134 13.39 2.38 2.99
N ALA A 135 13.00 2.70 1.75
CA ALA A 135 13.94 3.13 0.73
C ALA A 135 14.73 4.38 1.15
N LEU A 136 14.07 5.37 1.76
CA LEU A 136 14.72 6.57 2.28
C LEU A 136 15.69 6.23 3.41
N GLU A 137 15.28 5.40 4.38
CA GLU A 137 16.15 5.00 5.49
C GLU A 137 17.39 4.25 5.02
N LEU A 138 17.24 3.32 4.07
CA LEU A 138 18.36 2.57 3.49
C LEU A 138 19.28 3.44 2.62
N THR A 139 18.77 4.55 2.07
CA THR A 139 19.57 5.50 1.26
C THR A 139 20.39 6.45 2.14
N LEU A 140 19.98 6.69 3.39
CA LEU A 140 20.74 7.53 4.32
C LEU A 140 22.09 6.91 4.68
N ASN A 141 23.06 7.77 5.04
CA ASN A 141 24.31 7.32 5.63
C ASN A 141 24.05 6.59 6.95
N PRO A 142 24.73 5.47 7.25
CA PRO A 142 24.50 4.69 8.47
C PRO A 142 24.55 5.49 9.77
N GLU A 143 25.32 6.57 9.83
CA GLU A 143 25.45 7.45 11.00
C GLU A 143 24.23 8.34 11.26
N ASP A 144 23.44 8.65 10.22
CA ASP A 144 22.28 9.54 10.27
C ASP A 144 20.95 8.77 10.29
N ARG A 145 21.00 7.43 10.27
CA ARG A 145 19.85 6.54 10.36
C ARG A 145 19.29 6.48 11.78
N LYS A 146 18.13 5.86 11.90
CA LYS A 146 17.58 5.35 13.17
C LYS A 146 18.35 4.11 13.62
N GLU A 147 18.21 3.77 14.90
CA GLU A 147 18.71 2.50 15.42
C GLU A 147 18.05 1.34 14.65
N CYS A 148 18.86 0.40 14.17
CA CYS A 148 18.40 -0.68 13.30
C CYS A 148 17.27 -1.51 13.94
N ILE A 149 17.43 -1.91 15.21
CA ILE A 149 16.47 -2.79 15.90
C ILE A 149 15.13 -2.09 16.10
N GLU A 150 15.13 -0.85 16.59
CA GLU A 150 13.92 -0.04 16.74
C GLU A 150 13.21 0.13 15.38
N PHE A 151 13.96 0.46 14.33
CA PHE A 151 13.39 0.63 13.00
C PHE A 151 12.81 -0.67 12.43
N CYS A 152 13.52 -1.80 12.58
CA CYS A 152 13.05 -3.11 12.15
C CYS A 152 11.75 -3.53 12.85
N LYS A 153 11.65 -3.30 14.17
CA LYS A 153 10.41 -3.57 14.92
C LYS A 153 9.25 -2.73 14.42
N LEU A 154 9.47 -1.42 14.22
CA LEU A 154 8.47 -0.52 13.67
C LEU A 154 8.00 -0.99 12.28
N CYS A 155 8.93 -1.28 11.38
CA CYS A 155 8.61 -1.73 10.03
C CYS A 155 7.91 -3.09 10.01
N LYS A 156 8.21 -3.98 10.94
CA LYS A 156 7.51 -5.26 11.09
C LYS A 156 6.07 -5.04 11.52
N ASP A 157 5.86 -4.32 12.62
CA ASP A 157 4.53 -4.12 13.20
C ASP A 157 3.59 -3.37 12.22
N GLU A 158 4.12 -2.37 11.51
CA GLU A 158 3.37 -1.67 10.46
C GLU A 158 3.02 -2.56 9.28
N TYR A 159 3.94 -3.42 8.84
CA TYR A 159 3.71 -4.33 7.73
C TYR A 159 2.67 -5.40 8.09
N ASP A 160 2.85 -6.07 9.22
CA ASP A 160 1.94 -7.12 9.70
C ASP A 160 0.52 -6.55 9.87
N LYS A 161 0.40 -5.34 10.42
CA LYS A 161 -0.87 -4.62 10.51
C LYS A 161 -1.48 -4.31 9.14
N ALA A 162 -0.68 -3.76 8.22
CA ALA A 162 -1.17 -3.39 6.89
C ALA A 162 -1.64 -4.61 6.09
N VAL A 163 -0.96 -5.76 6.22
CA VAL A 163 -1.35 -7.01 5.57
C VAL A 163 -2.60 -7.60 6.22
N ALA A 164 -2.70 -7.60 7.56
CA ALA A 164 -3.85 -8.14 8.27
C ALA A 164 -5.15 -7.36 8.01
N GLU A 165 -5.06 -6.03 7.88
CA GLU A 165 -6.22 -5.18 7.59
C GLU A 165 -6.55 -5.11 6.09
N SER A 166 -5.70 -5.67 5.22
CA SER A 166 -5.82 -5.53 3.77
C SER A 166 -7.07 -6.25 3.21
N PRO A 167 -7.88 -5.58 2.36
CA PRO A 167 -9.00 -6.23 1.69
C PRO A 167 -8.53 -7.25 0.65
N GLN A 168 -9.39 -8.22 0.36
CA GLN A 168 -9.11 -9.25 -0.62
C GLN A 168 -8.90 -8.66 -2.03
N ILE A 169 -7.85 -9.11 -2.70
CA ILE A 169 -7.51 -8.69 -4.07
C ILE A 169 -8.29 -9.56 -5.07
N PRO A 170 -8.88 -8.99 -6.14
CA PRO A 170 -9.53 -9.78 -7.19
C PRO A 170 -8.55 -10.70 -7.93
N ASP A 171 -8.97 -11.94 -8.22
CA ASP A 171 -8.15 -12.95 -8.91
C ASP A 171 -7.63 -12.48 -10.27
N SER A 172 -8.42 -11.70 -11.01
CA SER A 172 -8.02 -11.12 -12.29
C SER A 172 -6.80 -10.21 -12.16
N VAL A 173 -6.69 -9.48 -11.05
CA VAL A 173 -5.54 -8.60 -10.75
C VAL A 173 -4.33 -9.42 -10.32
N ILE A 174 -4.53 -10.49 -9.54
CA ILE A 174 -3.44 -11.40 -9.13
C ILE A 174 -2.85 -12.09 -10.37
N ALA A 175 -3.70 -12.55 -11.29
CA ALA A 175 -3.27 -13.15 -12.55
C ALA A 175 -2.47 -12.15 -13.41
N ALA A 176 -2.92 -10.90 -13.48
CA ALA A 176 -2.18 -9.84 -14.17
C ALA A 176 -0.81 -9.58 -13.52
N PHE A 177 -0.73 -9.54 -12.19
CA PHE A 177 0.54 -9.38 -11.47
C PHE A 177 1.50 -10.53 -11.76
N ARG A 178 1.03 -11.78 -11.69
CA ARG A 178 1.86 -12.97 -11.96
C ARG A 178 2.41 -12.97 -13.39
N LYS A 179 1.65 -12.44 -14.35
CA LYS A 179 2.07 -12.30 -15.75
C LYS A 179 3.13 -11.21 -15.92
N GLU A 180 2.94 -10.05 -15.28
CA GLU A 180 3.85 -8.91 -15.40
C GLU A 180 5.18 -9.14 -14.67
N PHE A 181 5.12 -9.69 -13.45
CA PHE A 181 6.27 -9.88 -12.56
C PHE A 181 6.62 -11.35 -12.39
N SER A 182 6.67 -12.11 -13.48
CA SER A 182 6.98 -13.54 -13.44
C SER A 182 8.38 -13.83 -12.88
N HIS A 183 9.35 -12.98 -13.18
CA HIS A 183 10.77 -13.17 -12.83
C HIS A 183 11.20 -12.58 -11.50
N GLU A 184 10.34 -11.80 -10.82
CA GLU A 184 10.76 -11.13 -9.61
C GLU A 184 10.87 -12.06 -8.40
N LYS A 185 11.93 -11.87 -7.61
CA LYS A 185 12.26 -12.73 -6.48
C LYS A 185 11.31 -12.52 -5.29
N ASN A 186 11.02 -11.25 -4.97
CA ASN A 186 10.31 -10.86 -3.75
C ASN A 186 8.88 -10.43 -4.07
N LYS A 187 7.99 -11.42 -4.24
CA LYS A 187 6.57 -11.18 -4.54
C LYS A 187 5.72 -11.13 -3.26
N PRO A 188 4.60 -10.37 -3.28
CA PRO A 188 3.57 -10.48 -2.26
C PRO A 188 3.08 -11.91 -2.11
N GLU A 189 2.75 -12.29 -0.89
CA GLU A 189 2.41 -13.66 -0.50
C GLU A 189 1.21 -14.21 -1.28
N VAL A 190 0.20 -13.36 -1.50
CA VAL A 190 -0.99 -13.65 -2.32
C VAL A 190 -0.63 -14.04 -3.78
N ALA A 191 0.50 -13.56 -4.30
CA ALA A 191 0.95 -13.82 -5.66
C ALA A 191 2.05 -14.90 -5.74
N ASN A 192 2.75 -15.21 -4.65
CA ASN A 192 3.99 -15.99 -4.64
C ASN A 192 3.78 -17.52 -4.54
N GLY A 193 2.60 -18.00 -4.13
CA GLY A 193 2.36 -19.43 -3.96
C GLY A 193 2.97 -19.97 -2.65
N LEU A 194 3.80 -21.02 -2.73
CA LEU A 194 4.41 -21.66 -1.56
C LEU A 194 5.72 -20.98 -1.13
N TYR A 195 5.89 -20.78 0.17
CA TYR A 195 7.12 -20.21 0.73
C TYR A 195 8.28 -21.19 0.65
N HIS A 196 9.43 -20.67 0.27
CA HIS A 196 10.71 -21.34 0.44
C HIS A 196 11.50 -20.53 1.48
N PHE A 197 11.82 -21.15 2.62
CA PHE A 197 12.60 -20.51 3.67
C PHE A 197 14.04 -21.01 3.58
N ASN A 198 15.01 -20.08 3.59
CA ASN A 198 16.40 -20.43 3.87
C ASN A 198 16.65 -20.21 5.35
N ASN A 199 17.10 -21.26 6.03
CA ASN A 199 17.52 -21.16 7.42
C ASN A 199 18.83 -20.38 7.51
N TYR A 200 19.01 -19.68 8.63
CA TYR A 200 20.30 -19.09 8.97
C TYR A 200 21.33 -20.21 9.19
N CYS A 201 22.22 -20.40 8.22
CA CYS A 201 23.41 -21.22 8.38
C CYS A 201 24.49 -20.36 9.02
N LYS A 202 24.69 -20.50 10.32
CA LYS A 202 25.80 -19.89 11.04
C LYS A 202 27.09 -20.52 10.51
N ASN A 203 27.95 -19.76 9.82
CA ASN A 203 29.19 -20.30 9.26
C ASN A 203 30.08 -20.81 10.42
N PRO A 204 30.45 -22.10 10.49
CA PRO A 204 31.23 -22.64 11.61
C PRO A 204 32.65 -22.06 11.74
N GLU A 205 33.17 -21.38 10.72
CA GLU A 205 34.51 -20.77 10.72
C GLU A 205 34.62 -19.49 11.57
N SER A 206 33.50 -18.88 12.00
CA SER A 206 33.54 -17.63 12.79
C SER A 206 33.95 -17.82 14.25
N TYR A 207 34.10 -19.07 14.73
CA TYR A 207 34.46 -19.37 16.12
C TYR A 207 35.94 -19.73 16.31
N GLU A 208 36.64 -20.15 15.26
CA GLU A 208 38.06 -20.55 15.34
C GLU A 208 39.02 -19.35 15.44
N ASN A 209 38.55 -18.12 15.19
CA ASN A 209 39.35 -16.90 15.35
C ASN A 209 39.12 -16.19 16.70
N ILE A 210 38.42 -16.83 17.65
CA ILE A 210 38.13 -16.26 18.98
C ILE A 210 38.59 -17.22 20.12
N VAL A 211 39.48 -18.18 19.84
CA VAL A 211 40.12 -19.02 20.87
C VAL A 211 41.63 -18.89 20.79
#